data_AF-A0A1Y5EWN6-F1
#
_entry.id   AF-A0A1Y5EWN6-F1
#
_cell.length_a   1.000
_cell.length_b   1.000
_cell.length_c   1.000
_cell.angle_alpha   90.00
_cell.angle_beta   90.00
_cell.angle_gamma   90.00
#
_symmetry.space_group_name_H-M   'P 1'
#
loop_
_entity.id
_entity.type
_entity.pdbx_description
1 polymer ?
#
loop_
_entity_poly.entity_id
_entity_poly.type
_entity_poly.pdbx_seq_one_letter_code
_entity_poly.pdbx_strand_id
1 'polypeptide(L)'
;MKSLVNSIQYLVVLVLIYPIYYVWQTDKVTDFCELIDAGMTKQRMIQLGEQASIKMIGPDDISLEGGKWVATVEPGAFISSDICVIKGAGNKVATARLFETEAP
;
A
#
# COMPACT_ATOMS: atom_id res chain seq x y z
N MET A 1 1.04 -25.28 -33.28
CA MET A 1 0.14 -24.16 -33.62
C MET A 1 -0.93 -23.89 -32.56
N LYS A 2 -1.72 -24.88 -32.09
CA LYS A 2 -2.76 -24.65 -31.05
C LYS A 2 -2.24 -24.09 -29.71
N SER A 3 -1.09 -24.58 -29.23
CA SER A 3 -0.51 -24.10 -27.96
C SER A 3 -0.13 -22.61 -28.01
N LEU A 4 0.42 -22.15 -29.14
CA LEU A 4 0.83 -20.76 -29.31
C LEU A 4 -0.36 -19.80 -29.36
N VAL A 5 -1.45 -20.20 -30.04
CA VAL A 5 -2.70 -19.42 -30.08
C VAL A 5 -3.33 -19.33 -28.69
N ASN A 6 -3.35 -20.42 -27.93
CA ASN A 6 -3.85 -20.39 -26.55
C ASN A 6 -3.03 -19.47 -25.65
N SER A 7 -1.68 -19.52 -25.75
CA SER A 7 -0.82 -18.63 -24.96
C SER A 7 -1.05 -17.15 -25.28
N ILE A 8 -1.21 -16.80 -26.55
CA ILE A 8 -1.54 -15.42 -26.96
C ILE A 8 -2.90 -15.01 -26.40
N GLN A 9 -3.89 -15.91 -26.44
CA GLN A 9 -5.22 -15.62 -25.90
C GLN A 9 -5.18 -15.33 -24.39
N TYR A 10 -4.40 -16.07 -23.61
CA TYR A 10 -4.19 -15.77 -22.19
C TYR A 10 -3.50 -14.43 -21.97
N LEU A 11 -2.52 -14.08 -22.81
CA LEU A 11 -1.80 -12.81 -22.72
C LEU A 11 -2.74 -11.63 -22.97
N VAL A 12 -3.61 -11.73 -23.97
CA VAL A 12 -4.64 -10.71 -24.25
C VAL A 12 -5.58 -10.53 -23.04
N VAL A 13 -6.01 -11.62 -22.41
CA VAL A 13 -6.85 -11.55 -21.20
C VAL A 13 -6.11 -10.86 -20.05
N LEU A 14 -4.82 -11.15 -19.85
CA LEU A 14 -4.02 -10.48 -18.82
C LEU A 14 -3.90 -8.98 -19.07
N VAL A 15 -3.69 -8.57 -20.32
CA VAL A 15 -3.62 -7.15 -20.70
C VAL A 15 -4.93 -6.42 -20.42
N LEU A 16 -6.07 -7.09 -20.60
CA LEU A 16 -7.39 -6.51 -20.29
C LEU A 16 -7.67 -6.41 -18.79
N ILE A 17 -7.18 -7.36 -17.99
CA ILE A 17 -7.39 -7.38 -16.54
C ILE A 17 -6.40 -6.45 -15.81
N TYR A 18 -5.21 -6.24 -16.37
CA TYR A 18 -4.16 -5.40 -15.79
C TYR A 18 -4.62 -3.98 -15.40
N PRO A 19 -5.33 -3.18 -16.24
CA PRO A 19 -5.75 -1.84 -15.85
C PRO A 19 -6.74 -1.85 -14.68
N ILE A 20 -7.62 -2.85 -14.61
CA ILE A 20 -8.55 -3.02 -13.49
C ILE A 20 -7.78 -3.32 -12.21
N TYR A 21 -6.79 -4.23 -12.30
CA TYR A 21 -5.92 -4.55 -11.19
C TYR A 21 -5.07 -3.35 -10.73
N TYR A 22 -4.58 -2.53 -11.68
CA TYR A 22 -3.82 -1.32 -11.39
C TYR A 22 -4.66 -0.33 -10.58
N VAL A 23 -5.84 0.05 -11.07
CA VAL A 23 -6.74 0.98 -10.37
C VAL A 23 -7.15 0.43 -9.00
N TRP A 24 -7.44 -0.86 -8.91
CA TRP A 24 -7.78 -1.49 -7.64
C TRP A 24 -6.63 -1.45 -6.62
N GLN A 25 -5.38 -1.61 -7.06
CA GLN A 25 -4.21 -1.50 -6.18
C GLN A 25 -3.96 -0.05 -5.74
N THR A 26 -4.14 0.93 -6.64
CA THR A 26 -3.94 2.35 -6.31
C THR A 26 -5.00 2.85 -5.33
N ASP A 27 -6.28 2.60 -5.62
CA ASP A 27 -7.40 3.07 -4.79
C ASP A 27 -7.31 2.49 -3.37
N LYS A 28 -6.93 1.22 -3.27
CA LYS A 28 -6.75 0.53 -1.99
C LYS A 28 -5.69 1.18 -1.08
N VAL A 29 -4.61 1.74 -1.64
CA VAL A 29 -3.59 2.45 -0.86
C VAL A 29 -4.12 3.82 -0.44
N THR A 30 -4.79 4.53 -1.34
CA THR A 30 -5.42 5.83 -1.08
C THR A 30 -6.49 5.73 0.01
N ASP A 31 -7.46 4.84 -0.15
CA ASP A 31 -8.55 4.60 0.80
C ASP A 31 -8.01 4.26 2.19
N PHE A 32 -6.96 3.43 2.24
CA PHE A 32 -6.32 3.11 3.51
C PHE A 32 -5.67 4.31 4.16
N CYS A 33 -4.96 5.14 3.38
CA CYS A 33 -4.33 6.33 3.91
C CYS A 33 -5.34 7.31 4.51
N GLU A 34 -6.50 7.45 3.85
CA GLU A 34 -7.61 8.29 4.33
C GLU A 34 -8.29 7.71 5.58
N LEU A 35 -8.34 6.38 5.72
CA LEU A 35 -8.86 5.70 6.91
C LEU A 35 -7.96 5.87 8.15
N ILE A 36 -6.68 6.23 7.97
CA ILE A 36 -5.75 6.38 9.08
C ILE A 36 -5.85 7.78 9.71
N ASP A 37 -6.60 7.84 10.81
CA ASP A 37 -6.74 9.05 11.62
C ASP A 37 -5.59 9.28 12.61
N ALA A 38 -5.28 10.56 12.83
CA ALA A 38 -4.39 10.99 13.90
C ALA A 38 -4.99 10.61 15.27
N GLY A 39 -4.19 9.93 16.10
CA GLY A 39 -4.61 9.42 17.41
C GLY A 39 -5.08 7.95 17.39
N MET A 40 -5.20 7.32 16.23
CA MET A 40 -5.46 5.88 16.11
C MET A 40 -4.35 5.06 16.78
N THR A 41 -4.68 3.91 17.38
CA THR A 41 -3.67 3.05 18.00
C THR A 41 -2.89 2.25 16.96
N LYS A 42 -1.61 1.97 17.25
CA LYS A 42 -0.73 1.17 16.37
C LYS A 42 -1.34 -0.19 16.05
N GLN A 43 -1.94 -0.86 17.05
CA GLN A 43 -2.62 -2.14 16.86
C GLN A 43 -3.84 -2.04 15.94
N ARG A 44 -4.64 -0.97 16.06
CA ARG A 44 -5.81 -0.78 15.20
C ARG A 44 -5.41 -0.55 13.75
N MET A 45 -4.36 0.24 13.52
CA MET A 45 -3.78 0.45 12.19
C MET A 45 -3.32 -0.88 11.57
N ILE A 46 -2.61 -1.73 12.31
CA ILE A 46 -2.14 -3.04 11.82
C ILE A 46 -3.33 -3.94 11.44
N GLN A 47 -4.36 -4.00 12.29
CA GLN A 47 -5.58 -4.78 12.00
C GLN A 47 -6.29 -4.28 10.73
N LEU A 48 -6.37 -2.96 10.53
CA LEU A 48 -6.96 -2.40 9.32
C LEU A 48 -6.13 -2.76 8.07
N GLY A 49 -4.80 -2.75 8.19
CA GLY A 49 -3.90 -3.14 7.10
C GLY A 49 -4.07 -4.61 6.70
N GLU A 50 -4.20 -5.50 7.69
CA GLU A 50 -4.49 -6.93 7.46
C GLU A 50 -5.86 -7.15 6.82
N GLN A 51 -6.91 -6.47 7.32
CA GLN A 51 -8.27 -6.59 6.77
C GLN A 51 -8.34 -6.09 5.32
N ALA A 52 -7.67 -4.98 5.03
CA ALA A 52 -7.58 -4.45 3.69
C ALA A 52 -6.61 -5.27 2.82
N SER A 53 -5.85 -6.22 3.37
CA SER A 53 -4.83 -7.02 2.67
C SER A 53 -3.77 -6.17 1.98
N ILE A 54 -3.30 -5.13 2.65
CA ILE A 54 -2.33 -4.18 2.09
C ILE A 54 -0.92 -4.55 2.51
N LYS A 55 0.03 -4.33 1.60
CA LYS A 55 1.45 -4.51 1.87
C LYS A 55 1.96 -3.30 2.67
N MET A 56 2.06 -3.47 3.98
CA MET A 56 2.68 -2.49 4.88
C MET A 56 4.13 -2.90 5.18
N ILE A 57 5.05 -1.94 5.08
CA ILE A 57 6.46 -2.05 5.44
C ILE A 57 6.69 -1.24 6.72
N GLY A 58 7.46 -1.80 7.65
CA GLY A 58 7.56 -1.29 9.01
C GLY A 58 6.39 -1.80 9.88
N PRO A 59 6.12 -1.20 11.05
CA PRO A 59 6.62 0.08 11.55
C PRO A 59 8.06 0.03 12.07
N ASP A 60 8.94 0.80 11.43
CA ASP A 60 10.36 0.92 11.78
C ASP A 60 10.59 2.10 12.73
N ASP A 61 11.38 1.87 13.79
CA ASP A 61 11.73 2.92 14.75
C ASP A 61 12.78 3.86 14.16
N ILE A 62 12.42 5.14 14.01
CA ILE A 62 13.29 6.18 13.45
C ILE A 62 14.12 6.86 14.54
N SER A 63 13.67 6.78 15.81
CA SER A 63 14.38 7.36 16.95
C SER A 63 14.01 6.68 18.27
N LEU A 64 15.03 6.29 19.03
CA LEU A 64 14.93 5.72 20.38
C LEU A 64 14.42 6.74 21.41
N GLU A 65 14.65 8.04 21.19
CA GLU A 65 14.15 9.11 22.05
C GLU A 65 12.72 9.49 21.65
N GLY A 66 11.74 8.90 22.36
CA GLY A 66 10.31 9.20 22.21
C GLY A 66 9.51 8.16 21.42
N GLY A 67 10.11 7.03 21.02
CA GLY A 67 9.42 5.89 20.40
C GLY A 67 8.75 6.26 19.08
N LYS A 68 9.41 7.09 18.26
CA LYS A 68 8.90 7.52 16.96
C LYS A 68 9.12 6.40 15.95
N TRP A 69 8.06 6.07 15.22
CA TRP A 69 8.10 5.05 14.19
C TRP A 69 7.46 5.54 12.89
N VAL A 70 7.87 4.94 11.79
CA VAL A 70 7.30 5.15 10.46
C VAL A 70 6.87 3.81 9.87
N ALA A 71 5.71 3.80 9.24
CA ALA A 71 5.25 2.70 8.40
C ALA A 71 4.97 3.23 7.00
N THR A 72 5.30 2.44 5.99
CA THR A 72 5.06 2.78 4.58
C THR A 72 4.14 1.74 3.98
N VAL A 73 3.11 2.21 3.29
CA VAL A 73 2.14 1.38 2.61
C VAL A 73 2.41 1.51 1.13
N GLU A 74 2.78 0.40 0.50
CA GLU A 74 3.09 0.37 -0.93
C GLU A 74 1.99 -0.34 -1.72
N PRO A 75 1.74 0.11 -2.97
CA PRO A 75 0.94 -0.66 -3.90
C PRO A 75 1.64 -1.99 -4.24
N GLY A 76 0.88 -2.95 -4.79
CA GLY A 76 1.40 -4.26 -5.18
C GLY A 76 2.65 -4.20 -6.08
N ALA A 77 3.42 -5.28 -6.12
CA ALA A 77 4.61 -5.36 -6.97
C ALA A 77 4.29 -4.98 -8.42
N PHE A 78 5.17 -4.20 -9.05
CA PHE A 78 5.02 -3.66 -10.42
C PHE A 78 3.96 -2.56 -10.61
N ILE A 79 3.51 -1.91 -9.53
CA ILE A 79 2.66 -0.73 -9.57
C ILE A 79 3.48 0.47 -9.11
N SER A 80 3.65 1.46 -10.00
CA SER A 80 4.17 2.78 -9.65
C SER A 80 2.96 3.69 -9.43
N SER A 81 2.67 3.98 -8.17
CA SER A 81 1.60 4.86 -7.74
C SER A 81 1.93 5.47 -6.38
N ASP A 82 1.00 6.24 -5.83
CA ASP A 82 1.14 6.84 -4.51
C ASP A 82 1.45 5.81 -3.42
N ILE A 83 2.33 6.21 -2.50
CA ILE A 83 2.63 5.50 -1.27
C ILE A 83 2.06 6.27 -0.09
N CYS A 84 1.51 5.57 0.89
CA CYS A 84 1.08 6.21 2.13
C CYS A 84 2.17 6.05 3.19
N VAL A 85 2.71 7.17 3.67
CA VAL A 85 3.68 7.20 4.76
C VAL A 85 2.95 7.58 6.05
N ILE A 86 2.95 6.67 7.01
CA ILE A 86 2.32 6.81 8.30
C ILE A 86 3.41 7.02 9.34
N LYS A 87 3.31 8.10 10.12
CA LYS A 87 4.24 8.42 11.20
C LYS A 87 3.49 8.37 12.52
N GLY A 88 4.12 7.78 13.53
CA GLY A 88 3.57 7.66 14.87
C GLY A 88 4.61 7.84 15.95
N ALA A 89 4.13 7.92 17.19
CA ALA A 89 4.96 7.94 18.38
C ALA A 89 4.32 7.07 19.46
N GLY A 90 5.11 6.21 20.09
CA GLY A 90 4.63 5.21 21.05
C GLY A 90 3.57 4.29 20.42
N ASN A 91 2.38 4.24 21.03
CA ASN A 91 1.28 3.40 20.54
C ASN A 91 0.25 4.18 19.69
N LYS A 92 0.54 5.40 19.25
CA LYS A 92 -0.41 6.22 18.48
C LYS A 92 0.13 6.67 17.14
N VAL A 93 -0.76 6.71 16.16
CA VAL A 93 -0.54 7.37 14.88
C VAL A 93 -0.57 8.88 15.11
N ALA A 94 0.39 9.59 14.53
CA ALA A 94 0.44 11.05 14.55
C ALA A 94 -0.07 11.64 13.23
N THR A 95 0.31 11.06 12.10
CA THR A 95 -0.06 11.56 10.78
C THR A 95 0.06 10.45 9.72
N ALA A 96 -0.81 10.50 8.73
CA ALA A 96 -0.73 9.72 7.50
C ALA A 96 -0.79 10.70 6.32
N ARG A 97 0.11 10.52 5.35
CA ARG A 97 0.18 11.36 4.14
C ARG A 97 0.48 10.48 2.94
N LEU A 98 -0.25 10.73 1.85
CA LEU A 98 0.08 10.22 0.54
C LEU A 98 1.26 11.00 -0.03
N PHE A 99 2.22 10.28 -0.59
CA PHE A 99 3.31 10.82 -1.36
C PHE A 99 3.29 10.15 -2.72
N GLU A 100 3.33 10.96 -3.77
CA GLU A 100 3.49 10.44 -5.12
C GLU A 100 4.89 9.81 -5.23
N THR A 101 4.95 8.53 -5.62
CA THR A 101 6.24 7.89 -5.87
C THR A 101 6.84 8.56 -7.10
N GLU A 102 7.92 9.34 -6.93
CA GLU A 102 8.72 9.81 -8.05
C GLU A 102 9.21 8.58 -8.82
N ALA A 103 8.63 8.36 -10.01
CA ALA A 103 9.07 7.30 -10.91
C ALA A 103 10.55 7.51 -11.26
N PRO A 104 11.40 6.45 -11.21
CA PRO A 104 12.78 6.53 -11.66
C PRO A 104 12.90 6.79 -13.17
#